data_AF-A0A1D9LF32-F1
#
_entry.id   AF-A0A1D9LF32-F1
#
_cell.length_a   1.000
_cell.length_b   1.000
_cell.length_c   1.000
_cell.angle_alpha   90.00
_cell.angle_beta   90.00
_cell.angle_gamma   90.00
#
_symmetry.space_group_name_H-M   'P 1'
#
loop_
_entity.id
_entity.type
_entity.pdbx_description
1 polymer ?
#
loop_
_entity_poly.entity_id
_entity_poly.type
_entity_poly.pdbx_seq_one_letter_code
_entity_poly.pdbx_strand_id
1 'polypeptide(L)'
;MMVVSYRIGGQAPHLPWFLRRLAAQGLAAAPEGDQPGRLPADWAGLEFADCWLDLGRDGDQALAERAARCRDAGLSFVELAGGWAPPGAEFGFILLVGDPPPPGAPGRLALDALAPQPGCWLHSGPIHSARFCQRAFDALMHAGRAAMPEPDSQPRALEWEAILQKQWMLAGKLRQLAEAYLTERIGLLPPYSAPLPKTAVHYAANLARTIMLALPDSRDWAALQNELAAHLQSRDDARK
;
A
#
# COMPACT_ATOMS: atom_id res chain seq x y z
N MET A 1 -4.78 4.38 33.06
CA MET A 1 -4.29 4.95 31.78
C MET A 1 -2.96 4.27 31.49
N MET A 2 -2.90 3.35 30.51
CA MET A 2 -1.63 2.70 30.17
C MET A 2 -0.74 3.72 29.46
N VAL A 3 0.46 3.95 30.00
CA VAL A 3 1.46 4.82 29.37
C VAL A 3 2.09 4.02 28.24
N VAL A 4 1.74 4.32 26.99
CA VAL A 4 2.40 3.74 25.83
C VAL A 4 3.67 4.54 25.58
N SER A 5 4.80 3.99 26.00
CA SER A 5 6.12 4.54 25.71
C SER A 5 6.64 3.98 24.39
N TYR A 6 7.03 4.85 23.48
CA TYR A 6 7.72 4.47 22.25
C TYR A 6 8.95 5.34 21.99
N ARG A 7 9.88 4.81 21.20
CA ARG A 7 11.08 5.51 20.73
C ARG A 7 11.03 5.71 19.23
N ILE A 8 11.72 6.75 18.81
CA ILE A 8 11.84 7.12 17.41
C ILE A 8 13.10 6.47 16.87
N GLY A 9 12.99 5.72 15.78
CA GLY A 9 14.15 5.41 14.95
C GLY A 9 14.21 6.36 13.75
N GLY A 10 15.42 6.78 13.42
CA GLY A 10 15.74 7.45 12.15
C GLY A 10 15.27 8.90 12.05
N GLN A 11 15.73 9.56 10.98
CA GLN A 11 15.21 10.86 10.57
C GLN A 11 14.47 10.69 9.24
N ALA A 12 13.15 10.59 9.31
CA ALA A 12 12.29 10.53 8.14
C ALA A 12 11.39 11.79 8.06
N PRO A 13 11.15 12.33 6.85
CA PRO A 13 10.45 13.61 6.68
C PRO A 13 9.01 13.62 7.24
N HIS A 14 8.37 12.45 7.34
CA HIS A 14 6.99 12.32 7.80
C HIS A 14 6.87 11.99 9.30
N LEU A 15 7.96 11.57 9.94
CA LEU A 15 7.97 11.14 11.34
C LEU A 15 7.40 12.20 12.30
N PRO A 16 7.71 13.50 12.14
CA PRO A 16 7.07 14.54 12.97
C PRO A 16 5.54 14.55 12.92
N TRP A 17 4.93 14.17 11.79
CA TRP A 17 3.48 14.13 11.64
C TRP A 17 2.86 12.97 12.44
N PHE A 18 3.52 11.81 12.46
CA PHE A 18 3.11 10.66 13.26
C PHE A 18 3.19 10.97 14.76
N LEU A 19 4.30 11.58 15.19
CA LEU A 19 4.50 11.99 16.59
C LEU A 19 3.44 12.98 17.06
N ARG A 20 3.16 14.00 16.23
CA ARG A 20 2.12 14.99 16.52
C ARG A 20 0.76 14.34 16.69
N ARG A 21 0.40 13.39 15.80
CA ARG A 21 -0.86 12.65 15.90
C ARG A 21 -0.92 11.81 17.18
N LEU A 22 0.11 11.02 17.46
CA LEU A 22 0.18 10.18 18.66
C LEU A 22 0.05 11.01 19.94
N ALA A 23 0.78 12.13 20.03
CA ALA A 23 0.71 13.04 21.16
C ALA A 23 -0.69 13.65 21.33
N ALA A 24 -1.36 14.04 20.23
CA ALA A 24 -2.73 14.54 20.27
C ALA A 24 -3.74 13.48 20.74
N GLN A 25 -3.42 12.19 20.59
CA GLN A 25 -4.21 11.07 21.10
C GLN A 25 -3.76 10.60 22.51
N GLY A 26 -2.90 11.36 23.20
CA GLY A 26 -2.43 11.04 24.54
C GLY A 26 -1.33 9.98 24.60
N LEU A 27 -0.75 9.60 23.45
CA LEU A 27 0.38 8.69 23.33
C LEU A 27 1.66 9.51 23.09
N ALA A 28 2.16 10.18 24.12
CA ALA A 28 3.40 10.93 24.02
C ALA A 28 4.60 9.98 23.95
N ALA A 29 5.59 10.30 23.11
CA ALA A 29 6.86 9.58 23.08
C ALA A 29 7.51 9.60 24.48
N ALA A 30 8.18 8.51 24.85
CA ALA A 30 8.99 8.54 26.05
C ALA A 30 10.12 9.58 25.87
N PRO A 31 10.50 10.33 26.92
CA PRO A 31 11.73 11.09 26.87
C PRO A 31 12.88 10.16 26.47
N GLU A 32 13.80 10.62 25.63
CA GLU A 32 15.01 9.88 25.28
C GLU A 32 15.74 9.48 26.58
N GLY A 33 15.52 8.24 27.03
CA GLY A 33 16.20 7.70 28.19
C GLY A 33 17.56 7.14 27.78
N ASP A 34 18.52 7.15 28.71
CA ASP A 34 19.90 6.68 28.53
C ASP A 34 20.06 5.20 28.10
N GLN A 35 18.97 4.42 28.00
CA GLN A 35 19.06 3.04 27.53
C GLN A 35 19.15 3.00 26.00
N PRO A 36 20.15 2.30 25.42
CA PRO A 36 20.28 2.19 23.97
C PRO A 36 19.02 1.56 23.34
N GLY A 37 18.66 2.01 22.14
CA GLY A 37 17.61 1.35 21.34
C GLY A 37 18.00 -0.10 21.06
N ARG A 38 17.01 -1.00 20.99
CA ARG A 38 17.25 -2.41 20.60
C ARG A 38 17.52 -2.54 19.11
N LEU A 39 17.10 -1.55 18.33
CA LEU A 39 17.16 -1.51 16.88
C LEU A 39 18.09 -0.39 16.38
N PRO A 40 18.61 -0.50 15.15
CA PRO A 40 19.47 0.53 14.57
C PRO A 40 18.81 1.91 14.52
N ALA A 41 19.57 2.95 14.87
CA ALA A 41 19.06 4.31 15.00
C ALA A 41 18.75 4.99 13.65
N ASP A 42 19.18 4.42 12.54
CA ASP A 42 18.98 4.93 11.17
C ASP A 42 17.65 4.47 10.56
N TRP A 43 16.98 3.48 11.13
CA TRP A 43 15.70 2.97 10.63
C TRP A 43 14.56 3.93 10.87
N ALA A 44 13.73 4.19 9.86
CA ALA A 44 12.54 5.02 10.02
C ALA A 44 11.36 4.24 10.63
N GLY A 45 10.97 4.57 11.85
CA GLY A 45 9.81 3.93 12.49
C GLY A 45 9.67 4.23 13.99
N LEU A 46 8.81 3.46 14.64
CA LEU A 46 8.47 3.61 16.05
C LEU A 46 8.70 2.29 16.81
N GLU A 47 9.57 2.31 17.82
CA GLU A 47 9.84 1.16 18.68
C GLU A 47 8.94 1.21 19.91
N PHE A 48 8.12 0.18 20.11
CA PHE A 48 7.33 -0.07 21.31
C PHE A 48 7.97 -1.21 22.12
N ALA A 49 7.47 -1.45 23.34
CA ALA A 49 7.97 -2.53 24.19
C ALA A 49 7.92 -3.91 23.48
N ASP A 50 6.87 -4.15 22.71
CA ASP A 50 6.50 -5.43 22.10
C ASP A 50 6.69 -5.50 20.57
N CYS A 51 6.77 -4.36 19.89
CA CYS A 51 6.88 -4.32 18.44
C CYS A 51 7.65 -3.13 17.87
N TRP A 52 8.07 -3.26 16.62
CA TRP A 52 8.52 -2.18 15.75
C TRP A 52 7.46 -1.87 14.70
N LEU A 53 7.03 -0.62 14.60
CA LEU A 53 6.21 -0.12 13.50
C LEU A 53 7.12 0.48 12.42
N ASP A 54 7.27 -0.23 11.30
CA ASP A 54 8.14 0.17 10.20
C ASP A 54 7.50 1.21 9.31
N LEU A 55 8.19 2.34 9.12
CA LEU A 55 7.80 3.40 8.20
C LEU A 55 8.75 3.51 7.00
N GLY A 56 9.66 2.53 6.84
CA GLY A 56 10.63 2.48 5.76
C GLY A 56 9.95 2.40 4.40
N ARG A 57 10.48 3.14 3.42
CA ARG A 57 9.95 3.24 2.04
C ARG A 57 10.91 2.68 0.98
N ASP A 58 11.91 1.94 1.41
CA ASP A 58 12.88 1.25 0.57
C ASP A 58 12.31 -0.03 -0.06
N GLY A 59 13.15 -0.82 -0.72
CA GLY A 59 12.75 -2.05 -1.41
C GLY A 59 12.34 -3.20 -0.48
N ASP A 60 11.80 -4.26 -1.08
CA ASP A 60 11.31 -5.44 -0.36
C ASP A 60 12.44 -6.18 0.37
N GLN A 61 13.68 -6.17 -0.14
CA GLN A 61 14.82 -6.78 0.53
C GLN A 61 15.12 -6.11 1.89
N ALA A 62 15.20 -4.78 1.92
CA ALA A 62 15.49 -4.03 3.14
C ALA A 62 14.39 -4.24 4.19
N LEU A 63 13.13 -4.34 3.78
CA LEU A 63 12.01 -4.71 4.67
C LEU A 63 12.22 -6.09 5.29
N ALA A 64 12.58 -7.08 4.47
CA ALA A 64 12.79 -8.45 4.94
C ALA A 64 13.96 -8.53 5.94
N GLU A 65 15.03 -7.78 5.69
CA GLU A 65 16.18 -7.65 6.59
C GLU A 65 15.78 -7.03 7.94
N ARG A 66 15.00 -5.94 7.92
CA ARG A 66 14.49 -5.32 9.17
C ARG A 66 13.57 -6.26 9.94
N ALA A 67 12.67 -6.95 9.25
CA ALA A 67 11.78 -7.92 9.87
C ALA A 67 12.55 -9.08 10.52
N ALA A 68 13.60 -9.60 9.87
CA ALA A 68 14.47 -10.62 10.43
C ALA A 68 15.19 -10.13 11.69
N ARG A 69 15.76 -8.93 11.64
CA ARG A 69 16.43 -8.30 12.78
C ARG A 69 15.51 -8.04 13.96
N CYS A 70 14.25 -7.65 13.73
CA CYS A 70 13.28 -7.53 14.81
C CYS A 70 13.00 -8.88 15.47
N ARG A 71 12.85 -9.95 14.68
CA ARG A 71 12.68 -11.31 15.24
C ARG A 71 13.89 -11.74 16.06
N ASP A 72 15.11 -11.48 15.59
CA ASP A 72 16.35 -11.77 16.33
C ASP A 72 16.42 -11.00 17.66
N ALA A 73 15.85 -9.79 17.71
CA ALA A 73 15.75 -8.96 18.90
C ALA A 73 14.53 -9.29 19.79
N GLY A 74 13.73 -10.32 19.45
CA GLY A 74 12.53 -10.71 20.19
C GLY A 74 11.37 -9.72 20.05
N LEU A 75 11.34 -8.93 18.98
CA LEU A 75 10.32 -7.94 18.67
C LEU A 75 9.41 -8.39 17.53
N SER A 76 8.11 -8.10 17.66
CA SER A 76 7.19 -8.22 16.53
C SER A 76 7.48 -7.12 15.52
N PHE A 77 7.43 -7.44 14.23
CA PHE A 77 7.62 -6.47 13.15
C PHE A 77 6.30 -6.16 12.48
N VAL A 78 5.91 -4.90 12.45
CA VAL A 78 4.67 -4.44 11.81
C VAL A 78 5.04 -3.57 10.63
N GLU A 79 4.64 -3.99 9.44
CA GLU A 79 4.82 -3.21 8.22
C GLU A 79 3.72 -2.15 8.11
N LEU A 80 4.08 -0.87 8.00
CA LEU A 80 3.13 0.19 7.66
C LEU A 80 3.39 0.74 6.26
N ALA A 81 2.33 0.80 5.46
CA ALA A 81 2.32 1.49 4.19
C ALA A 81 1.12 2.44 4.09
N GLY A 82 1.30 3.54 3.38
CA GLY A 82 0.31 4.59 3.30
C GLY A 82 0.83 5.86 2.62
N GLY A 83 -0.12 6.70 2.21
CA GLY A 83 0.15 8.08 1.82
C GLY A 83 0.37 8.96 3.05
N TRP A 84 1.64 9.25 3.38
CA TRP A 84 1.97 10.17 4.46
C TRP A 84 1.84 11.61 3.97
N ALA A 85 0.87 12.35 4.51
CA ALA A 85 0.64 13.75 4.17
C ALA A 85 0.48 14.59 5.45
N PRO A 86 0.86 15.88 5.44
CA PRO A 86 0.77 16.75 6.62
C PRO A 86 -0.61 16.76 7.31
N PRO A 87 -1.76 16.78 6.59
CA PRO A 87 -3.08 16.74 7.22
C PRO A 87 -3.32 15.51 8.10
N GLY A 88 -2.60 14.41 7.86
CA GLY A 88 -2.75 13.20 8.67
C GLY A 88 -2.30 13.38 10.12
N ALA A 89 -1.46 14.38 10.41
CA ALA A 89 -1.12 14.73 11.79
C ALA A 89 -2.35 15.16 12.62
N GLU A 90 -3.35 15.76 11.96
CA GLU A 90 -4.58 16.25 12.58
C GLU A 90 -5.73 15.26 12.41
N PHE A 91 -5.91 14.73 11.19
CA PHE A 91 -7.08 13.92 10.82
C PHE A 91 -6.83 12.41 10.78
N GLY A 92 -5.59 11.97 11.02
CA GLY A 92 -5.18 10.56 10.90
C GLY A 92 -4.76 10.16 9.48
N PHE A 93 -4.11 9.00 9.38
CA PHE A 93 -3.51 8.48 8.15
C PHE A 93 -4.29 7.29 7.60
N ILE A 94 -4.34 7.13 6.28
CA ILE A 94 -4.73 5.84 5.70
C ILE A 94 -3.58 4.86 5.96
N LEU A 95 -3.86 3.83 6.77
CA LEU A 95 -2.88 2.84 7.19
C LEU A 95 -3.19 1.47 6.59
N LEU A 96 -2.26 0.97 5.78
CA LEU A 96 -2.18 -0.41 5.33
C LEU A 96 -1.18 -1.13 6.24
N VAL A 97 -1.59 -2.24 6.82
CA VAL A 97 -0.83 -2.91 7.88
C VAL A 97 -0.54 -4.36 7.51
N GLY A 98 0.75 -4.70 7.44
CA GLY A 98 1.24 -6.05 7.32
C GLY A 98 1.63 -6.59 8.70
N ASP A 99 1.16 -7.79 9.01
CA ASP A 99 1.40 -8.48 10.29
C ASP A 99 1.03 -7.62 11.54
N PRO A 100 -0.25 -7.20 11.68
CA PRO A 100 -0.66 -6.31 12.75
C PRO A 100 -0.49 -6.93 14.15
N PRO A 101 -0.19 -6.12 15.18
CA PRO A 101 -0.11 -6.61 16.55
C PRO A 101 -1.43 -7.23 17.04
N PRO A 102 -1.35 -8.21 17.96
CA PRO A 102 -2.54 -8.83 18.53
C PRO A 102 -3.39 -7.80 19.30
N PRO A 103 -4.69 -8.08 19.51
CA PRO A 103 -5.56 -7.22 20.31
C PRO A 103 -4.97 -6.95 21.71
N GLY A 104 -5.00 -5.69 22.14
CA GLY A 104 -4.49 -5.25 23.45
C GLY A 104 -2.99 -4.93 23.49
N ALA A 105 -2.24 -5.20 22.42
CA ALA A 105 -0.83 -4.81 22.29
C ALA A 105 -0.66 -3.27 22.24
N PRO A 106 0.38 -2.69 22.87
CA PRO A 106 0.72 -1.27 22.74
C PRO A 106 0.84 -0.80 21.28
N GLY A 107 1.45 -1.61 20.41
CA GLY A 107 1.52 -1.31 18.97
C GLY A 107 0.14 -1.15 18.32
N ARG A 108 -0.85 -1.92 18.76
CA ARG A 108 -2.23 -1.84 18.25
C ARG A 108 -2.91 -0.53 18.63
N LEU A 109 -2.71 -0.06 19.86
CA LEU A 109 -3.20 1.24 20.32
C LEU A 109 -2.59 2.39 19.49
N ALA A 110 -1.32 2.26 19.11
CA ALA A 110 -0.69 3.23 18.23
C ALA A 110 -1.30 3.23 16.81
N LEU A 111 -1.64 2.06 16.25
CA LEU A 111 -2.36 1.99 14.97
C LEU A 111 -3.72 2.69 15.05
N ASP A 112 -4.47 2.45 16.13
CA ASP A 112 -5.78 3.08 16.35
C ASP A 112 -5.67 4.60 16.50
N ALA A 113 -4.62 5.08 17.16
CA ALA A 113 -4.35 6.52 17.33
C ALA A 113 -3.89 7.19 16.02
N LEU A 114 -3.11 6.48 15.20
CA LEU A 114 -2.62 7.00 13.91
C LEU A 114 -3.70 7.00 12.83
N ALA A 115 -4.68 6.09 12.90
CA ALA A 115 -5.81 6.05 11.98
C ALA A 115 -6.76 7.26 12.18
N PRO A 116 -7.66 7.54 11.21
CA PRO A 116 -8.64 8.62 11.34
C PRO A 116 -9.59 8.39 12.52
N GLN A 117 -9.93 7.12 12.77
CA GLN A 117 -10.66 6.65 13.94
C GLN A 117 -10.08 5.31 14.41
N PRO A 118 -10.23 4.94 15.68
CA PRO A 118 -9.82 3.62 16.18
C PRO A 118 -10.40 2.48 15.33
N GLY A 119 -9.56 1.54 14.94
CA GLY A 119 -9.93 0.44 14.05
C GLY A 119 -10.02 0.79 12.55
N CYS A 120 -9.90 2.06 12.15
CA CYS A 120 -9.94 2.47 10.73
C CYS A 120 -8.57 2.36 10.04
N TRP A 121 -7.89 1.24 10.24
CA TRP A 121 -6.71 0.82 9.49
C TRP A 121 -6.98 -0.57 8.90
N LEU A 122 -6.27 -0.93 7.83
CA LEU A 122 -6.55 -2.15 7.07
C LEU A 122 -5.48 -3.22 7.33
N HIS A 123 -5.89 -4.38 7.84
CA HIS A 123 -5.05 -5.57 7.82
C HIS A 123 -4.90 -6.09 6.38
N SER A 124 -3.75 -5.80 5.76
CA SER A 124 -3.49 -6.15 4.36
C SER A 124 -3.11 -7.63 4.19
N GLY A 125 -2.43 -8.22 5.17
CA GLY A 125 -2.00 -9.61 5.18
C GLY A 125 -0.70 -9.78 5.99
N PRO A 126 0.12 -10.80 5.72
CA PRO A 126 1.48 -10.90 6.26
C PRO A 126 2.39 -9.78 5.72
N ILE A 127 3.64 -9.73 6.19
CA ILE A 127 4.68 -8.81 5.69
C ILE A 127 4.74 -8.83 4.14
N HIS A 128 5.01 -7.67 3.53
CA HIS A 128 4.92 -7.30 2.10
C HIS A 128 3.51 -7.01 1.59
N SER A 129 2.46 -7.37 2.33
CA SER A 129 1.08 -7.16 1.89
C SER A 129 0.71 -5.68 1.88
N ALA A 130 1.17 -4.90 2.87
CA ALA A 130 0.83 -3.48 2.94
C ALA A 130 1.47 -2.70 1.80
N ARG A 131 2.77 -2.92 1.50
CA ARG A 131 3.45 -2.29 0.36
C ARG A 131 2.90 -2.72 -0.99
N PHE A 132 2.45 -3.97 -1.14
CA PHE A 132 1.72 -4.38 -2.33
C PHE A 132 0.42 -3.57 -2.48
N CYS A 133 -0.41 -3.52 -1.43
CA CYS A 133 -1.66 -2.76 -1.44
C CYS A 133 -1.43 -1.27 -1.71
N GLN A 134 -0.38 -0.68 -1.15
CA GLN A 134 -0.01 0.71 -1.38
C GLN A 134 0.30 0.97 -2.86
N ARG A 135 1.19 0.16 -3.46
CA ARG A 135 1.55 0.27 -4.88
C ARG A 135 0.34 0.11 -5.80
N ALA A 136 -0.54 -0.85 -5.49
CA ALA A 136 -1.76 -1.06 -6.25
C ALA A 136 -2.73 0.13 -6.13
N PHE A 137 -2.93 0.64 -4.91
CA PHE A 137 -3.77 1.81 -4.67
C PHE A 137 -3.23 3.06 -5.35
N ASP A 138 -1.92 3.32 -5.27
CA ASP A 138 -1.27 4.45 -5.93
C ASP A 138 -1.41 4.38 -7.46
N ALA A 139 -1.28 3.17 -8.05
CA ALA A 139 -1.52 2.96 -9.47
C ALA A 139 -2.97 3.28 -9.87
N LEU A 140 -3.95 2.80 -9.10
CA LEU A 140 -5.38 3.08 -9.35
C LEU A 140 -5.70 4.57 -9.18
N MET A 141 -5.14 5.23 -8.17
CA MET A 141 -5.28 6.67 -7.97
C MET A 141 -4.64 7.48 -9.10
N HIS A 142 -3.49 7.04 -9.61
CA HIS A 142 -2.86 7.64 -10.78
C HIS A 142 -3.74 7.50 -12.03
N ALA A 143 -4.32 6.32 -12.26
CA ALA A 143 -5.28 6.06 -13.33
C ALA A 143 -6.45 7.04 -13.30
N GLY A 144 -7.08 7.20 -12.13
CA GLY A 144 -8.22 8.09 -11.92
C GLY A 144 -7.88 9.56 -12.12
N ARG A 145 -6.72 10.03 -11.60
CA ARG A 145 -6.28 11.42 -11.78
C ARG A 145 -5.96 11.75 -13.23
N ALA A 146 -5.39 10.82 -13.99
CA ALA A 146 -5.09 11.02 -15.40
C ALA A 146 -6.35 11.15 -16.27
N ALA A 147 -7.52 10.74 -15.77
CA ALA A 147 -8.80 10.90 -16.44
C ALA A 147 -9.52 12.23 -16.11
N MET A 148 -9.02 12.99 -15.13
CA MET A 148 -9.61 14.27 -14.72
C MET A 148 -9.16 15.41 -15.65
N PRO A 149 -10.06 16.31 -16.07
CA PRO A 149 -9.69 17.49 -16.84
C PRO A 149 -8.81 18.44 -16.01
N GLU A 150 -7.89 19.15 -16.66
CA GLU A 150 -7.09 20.17 -15.98
C GLU A 150 -7.95 21.37 -15.58
N PRO A 151 -7.78 21.95 -14.37
CA PRO A 151 -8.65 23.00 -13.83
C PRO A 151 -8.86 24.23 -14.71
N ASP A 152 -7.88 24.60 -15.55
CA ASP A 152 -7.89 25.85 -16.35
C ASP A 152 -8.01 25.61 -17.87
N SER A 153 -8.33 24.40 -18.29
CA SER A 153 -8.30 24.06 -19.72
C SER A 153 -9.57 24.49 -20.47
N GLN A 154 -9.40 25.38 -21.45
CA GLN A 154 -10.37 25.57 -22.55
C GLN A 154 -10.77 24.20 -23.13
N PRO A 155 -11.98 24.02 -23.65
CA PRO A 155 -12.39 22.76 -24.25
C PRO A 155 -11.41 22.35 -25.37
N ARG A 156 -10.56 21.38 -25.09
CA ARG A 156 -9.62 20.77 -26.04
C ARG A 156 -10.22 19.48 -26.57
N ALA A 157 -9.86 19.11 -27.79
CA ALA A 157 -10.14 17.78 -28.30
C ALA A 157 -9.52 16.74 -27.33
N LEU A 158 -10.32 15.75 -26.96
CA LEU A 158 -9.84 14.66 -26.10
C LEU A 158 -8.90 13.79 -26.93
N GLU A 159 -7.62 13.74 -26.55
CA GLU A 159 -6.61 12.82 -27.09
C GLU A 159 -6.86 11.39 -26.55
N TRP A 160 -8.05 10.86 -26.85
CA TRP A 160 -8.58 9.65 -26.24
C TRP A 160 -7.69 8.43 -26.50
N GLU A 161 -7.05 8.34 -27.67
CA GLU A 161 -6.12 7.25 -28.00
C GLU A 161 -4.91 7.25 -27.08
N ALA A 162 -4.27 8.42 -26.90
CA ALA A 162 -3.11 8.56 -26.04
C ALA A 162 -3.46 8.31 -24.56
N ILE A 163 -4.65 8.76 -24.12
CA ILE A 163 -5.15 8.48 -22.78
C ILE A 163 -5.39 6.98 -22.60
N LEU A 164 -6.10 6.34 -23.52
CA LEU A 164 -6.41 4.91 -23.46
C LEU A 164 -5.14 4.06 -23.48
N GLN A 165 -4.17 4.40 -24.33
CA GLN A 165 -2.88 3.71 -24.37
C GLN A 165 -2.12 3.80 -23.04
N LYS A 166 -2.11 4.97 -22.40
CA LYS A 166 -1.49 5.15 -21.06
C LYS A 166 -2.20 4.31 -20.00
N GLN A 167 -3.53 4.28 -20.01
CA GLN A 167 -4.32 3.47 -19.09
C GLN A 167 -4.08 1.97 -19.31
N TRP A 168 -3.94 1.52 -20.57
CA TRP A 168 -3.63 0.13 -20.88
C TRP A 168 -2.23 -0.29 -20.41
N MET A 169 -1.23 0.56 -20.62
CA MET A 169 0.12 0.33 -20.11
C MET A 169 0.13 0.24 -18.58
N LEU A 170 -0.62 1.10 -17.91
CA LEU A 170 -0.77 1.07 -16.45
C LEU A 170 -1.47 -0.21 -15.98
N ALA A 171 -2.53 -0.65 -16.67
CA ALA A 171 -3.21 -1.91 -16.39
C ALA A 171 -2.24 -3.11 -16.52
N GLY A 172 -1.41 -3.12 -17.57
CA GLY A 172 -0.36 -4.13 -17.74
C GLY A 172 0.64 -4.17 -16.58
N LYS A 173 1.14 -3.00 -16.14
CA LYS A 173 2.04 -2.92 -14.97
C LYS A 173 1.37 -3.37 -13.67
N LEU A 174 0.10 -3.01 -13.48
CA LEU A 174 -0.66 -3.40 -12.29
C LEU A 174 -0.92 -4.91 -12.27
N ARG A 175 -1.19 -5.52 -13.43
CA ARG A 175 -1.28 -6.98 -13.61
C ARG A 175 0.04 -7.67 -13.29
N GLN A 176 1.17 -7.18 -13.81
CA GLN A 176 2.51 -7.71 -13.50
C GLN A 176 2.82 -7.63 -11.99
N LEU A 177 2.48 -6.52 -11.33
CA LEU A 177 2.65 -6.37 -9.89
C LEU A 177 1.81 -7.41 -9.11
N ALA A 178 0.56 -7.63 -9.52
CA ALA A 178 -0.32 -8.62 -8.90
C ALA A 178 0.19 -10.05 -9.12
N GLU A 179 0.62 -10.38 -10.33
CA GLU A 179 1.20 -11.69 -10.66
C GLU A 179 2.46 -11.98 -9.85
N ALA A 180 3.38 -11.01 -9.73
CA ALA A 180 4.59 -11.13 -8.93
C ALA A 180 4.25 -11.36 -7.46
N TYR A 181 3.32 -10.60 -6.89
CA TYR A 181 2.88 -10.79 -5.50
C TYR A 181 2.30 -12.19 -5.27
N LEU A 182 1.42 -12.64 -6.16
CA LEU A 182 0.78 -13.95 -6.06
C LEU A 182 1.78 -15.10 -6.22
N THR A 183 2.73 -14.97 -7.13
CA THR A 183 3.75 -16.00 -7.37
C THR A 183 4.77 -16.06 -6.23
N GLU A 184 5.33 -14.92 -5.84
CA GLU A 184 6.43 -14.87 -4.88
C GLU A 184 5.97 -15.01 -3.42
N ARG A 185 4.76 -14.52 -3.09
CA ARG A 185 4.29 -14.45 -1.70
C ARG A 185 3.22 -15.47 -1.37
N ILE A 186 2.39 -15.83 -2.35
CA ILE A 186 1.32 -16.83 -2.16
C ILE A 186 1.73 -18.19 -2.75
N GLY A 187 2.52 -18.20 -3.83
CA GLY A 187 2.92 -19.39 -4.56
C GLY A 187 1.84 -19.94 -5.50
N LEU A 188 0.80 -19.15 -5.81
CA LEU A 188 -0.38 -19.60 -6.55
C LEU A 188 -0.94 -18.48 -7.44
N LEU A 189 -1.32 -18.80 -8.67
CA LEU A 189 -2.02 -17.90 -9.59
C LEU A 189 -3.50 -18.30 -9.74
N PRO A 190 -4.43 -17.33 -9.91
CA PRO A 190 -5.84 -17.62 -10.13
C PRO A 190 -6.10 -18.22 -11.52
N PRO A 191 -7.24 -18.92 -11.72
CA PRO A 191 -8.34 -19.12 -10.77
C PRO A 191 -8.04 -20.18 -9.70
N TYR A 192 -8.62 -19.99 -8.49
CA TYR A 192 -8.50 -20.96 -7.39
C TYR A 192 -9.74 -21.84 -7.30
N SER A 193 -9.55 -23.14 -7.04
CA SER A 193 -10.62 -24.05 -6.63
C SER A 193 -11.14 -23.69 -5.24
N ALA A 194 -12.44 -23.89 -4.98
CA ALA A 194 -12.98 -23.80 -3.62
C ALA A 194 -12.65 -25.08 -2.82
N PRO A 195 -12.32 -24.97 -1.52
CA PRO A 195 -12.16 -23.75 -0.72
C PRO A 195 -10.80 -23.05 -0.94
N LEU A 196 -10.75 -21.75 -0.65
CA LEU A 196 -9.52 -20.96 -0.77
C LEU A 196 -8.44 -21.45 0.20
N PRO A 197 -7.17 -21.57 -0.23
CA PRO A 197 -6.05 -21.85 0.65
C PRO A 197 -5.93 -20.77 1.73
N LYS A 198 -5.66 -21.15 2.99
CA LYS A 198 -5.52 -20.20 4.11
C LYS A 198 -4.49 -19.10 3.83
N THR A 199 -3.42 -19.43 3.11
CA THR A 199 -2.37 -18.49 2.69
C THR A 199 -2.89 -17.38 1.77
N ALA A 200 -4.03 -17.58 1.10
CA ALA A 200 -4.66 -16.59 0.22
C ALA A 200 -5.88 -15.90 0.87
N VAL A 201 -6.19 -16.17 2.14
CA VAL A 201 -7.33 -15.56 2.85
C VAL A 201 -6.89 -14.27 3.55
N HIS A 202 -6.50 -13.27 2.75
CA HIS A 202 -6.25 -11.91 3.23
C HIS A 202 -6.48 -10.88 2.12
N TYR A 203 -6.55 -9.60 2.50
CA TYR A 203 -6.95 -8.52 1.60
C TYR A 203 -6.03 -8.40 0.38
N ALA A 204 -4.70 -8.39 0.57
CA ALA A 204 -3.74 -8.24 -0.52
C ALA A 204 -3.84 -9.36 -1.59
N ALA A 205 -3.99 -10.62 -1.18
CA ALA A 205 -4.16 -11.73 -2.13
C ALA A 205 -5.47 -11.61 -2.91
N ASN A 206 -6.56 -11.20 -2.25
CA ASN A 206 -7.85 -10.97 -2.90
C ASN A 206 -7.81 -9.77 -3.86
N LEU A 207 -7.11 -8.69 -3.50
CA LEU A 207 -6.89 -7.56 -4.40
C LEU A 207 -6.07 -7.99 -5.63
N ALA A 208 -4.96 -8.68 -5.42
CA ALA A 208 -4.11 -9.17 -6.51
C ALA A 208 -4.88 -10.12 -7.45
N ARG A 209 -5.65 -11.06 -6.89
CA ARG A 209 -6.55 -11.93 -7.65
C ARG A 209 -7.57 -11.12 -8.46
N THR A 210 -8.21 -10.13 -7.83
CA THR A 210 -9.21 -9.29 -8.51
C THR A 210 -8.58 -8.54 -9.68
N ILE A 211 -7.38 -7.97 -9.51
CA ILE A 211 -6.61 -7.33 -10.59
C ILE A 211 -6.34 -8.31 -11.73
N MET A 212 -5.86 -9.53 -11.42
CA MET A 212 -5.56 -10.57 -12.43
C MET A 212 -6.81 -11.02 -13.21
N LEU A 213 -7.98 -11.00 -12.57
CA LEU A 213 -9.24 -11.41 -13.20
C LEU A 213 -9.95 -10.27 -13.94
N ALA A 214 -9.76 -9.01 -13.50
CA ALA A 214 -10.47 -7.86 -14.04
C ALA A 214 -9.71 -7.13 -15.15
N LEU A 215 -8.38 -7.08 -15.10
CA LEU A 215 -7.58 -6.35 -16.07
C LEU A 215 -7.17 -7.23 -17.25
N PRO A 216 -7.23 -6.71 -18.49
CA PRO A 216 -6.85 -7.45 -19.69
C PRO A 216 -5.36 -7.79 -19.69
N ASP A 217 -4.96 -8.79 -20.46
CA ASP A 217 -3.54 -9.00 -20.74
C ASP A 217 -3.04 -7.86 -21.64
N SER A 218 -1.87 -7.32 -21.32
CA SER A 218 -1.13 -6.40 -22.18
C SER A 218 -0.99 -6.89 -23.63
N ARG A 219 -0.93 -8.21 -23.84
CA ARG A 219 -0.86 -8.85 -25.16
C ARG A 219 -2.10 -8.63 -26.02
N ASP A 220 -3.25 -8.31 -25.41
CA ASP A 220 -4.52 -8.13 -26.10
C ASP A 220 -4.72 -6.71 -26.67
N TRP A 221 -3.81 -5.77 -26.39
CA TRP A 221 -3.92 -4.38 -26.90
C TRP A 221 -3.89 -4.31 -28.43
N ALA A 222 -2.96 -5.03 -29.06
CA ALA A 222 -2.84 -5.04 -30.52
C ALA A 222 -4.10 -5.64 -31.18
N ALA A 223 -4.70 -6.66 -30.56
CA ALA A 223 -5.96 -7.24 -31.01
C ALA A 223 -7.11 -6.22 -30.92
N LEU A 224 -7.23 -5.53 -29.78
CA LEU A 224 -8.23 -4.49 -29.59
C LEU A 224 -8.07 -3.34 -30.59
N GLN A 225 -6.84 -2.90 -30.88
CA GLN A 225 -6.58 -1.87 -31.89
C GLN A 225 -7.06 -2.30 -33.28
N ASN A 226 -6.80 -3.57 -33.65
CA ASN A 226 -7.26 -4.11 -34.93
C ASN A 226 -8.79 -4.19 -34.99
N GLU A 227 -9.46 -4.60 -33.92
CA GLU A 227 -10.93 -4.64 -33.84
C GLU A 227 -11.55 -3.24 -33.98
N LEU A 228 -10.98 -2.24 -33.28
CA LEU A 228 -11.44 -0.86 -33.39
C LEU A 228 -11.26 -0.29 -34.80
N ALA A 229 -10.11 -0.56 -35.44
CA ALA A 229 -9.85 -0.14 -36.80
C ALA A 229 -10.85 -0.77 -37.81
N ALA A 230 -11.14 -2.07 -37.66
CA ALA A 230 -12.10 -2.78 -38.50
C ALA A 230 -13.53 -2.23 -38.35
N HIS A 231 -13.94 -1.89 -37.11
CA HIS A 231 -15.24 -1.27 -36.86
C HIS A 231 -15.39 0.12 -37.48
N LEU A 232 -14.33 0.93 -37.46
CA LEU A 232 -14.33 2.26 -38.09
C LEU A 232 -14.46 2.15 -39.61
N GLN A 233 -13.71 1.24 -40.26
CA GLN A 233 -13.82 0.99 -41.69
C GLN A 233 -15.23 0.52 -42.10
N SER A 234 -15.82 -0.41 -41.34
CA SER A 234 -17.19 -0.89 -41.63
C SER A 234 -18.25 0.20 -41.56
N ARG A 235 -18.07 1.20 -40.68
CA ARG A 235 -18.99 2.35 -40.54
C ARG A 235 -18.88 3.33 -41.69
N ASP A 236 -17.67 3.52 -42.21
CA ASP A 236 -17.44 4.43 -43.34
C ASP A 236 -17.94 3.81 -44.65
N ASP A 237 -17.85 2.48 -44.79
CA ASP A 237 -18.40 1.78 -45.96
C ASP A 237 -19.93 1.70 -45.91
N ALA A 238 -20.56 1.60 -44.74
CA ALA A 238 -22.02 1.65 -44.59
C ALA A 238 -22.65 3.04 -44.78
N ARG A 239 -21.82 4.10 -44.87
CA ARG A 239 -22.23 5.49 -45.10
C ARG A 239 -22.08 5.95 -46.56
N LYS A 240 -21.47 5.13 -47.41
CA LYS A 240 -21.36 5.35 -48.87
C LYS A 240 -22.51 4.65 -49.59
#